data_AF-A0A924RNZ3-F1
#
_entry.id   AF-A0A924RNZ3-F1
#
_cell.length_a   1.000
_cell.length_b   1.000
_cell.length_c   1.000
_cell.angle_alpha   90.00
_cell.angle_beta   90.00
_cell.angle_gamma   90.00
#
_symmetry.space_group_name_H-M   'P 1'
#
loop_
_entity.id
_entity.type
_entity.pdbx_description
1 polymer ?
#
loop_
_entity_poly.entity_id
_entity_poly.type
_entity_poly.pdbx_seq_one_letter_code
_entity_poly.pdbx_strand_id
1 'polypeptide(L)'
;MAAKNTTPSKDNNYYTKKFWRIFFYSLGGIFIFFLFASWGLLGSMPSFEELENPNSNLATEIISSDGVVLGKFYNENRSPIKYKDLPKHLVDALVSTEDERFYDHSGIDARRTLGAVAKLGTNGGASTITQQLAKLLFHGEGSKFLPLRMVQKIKEWIIAIRLERQYTKQEIIAMYFNKADFVNTAVGIRSAAKVYFAKEPKELSIDQSAMLVGMLTNPSLFNPVKRPEKAEKRRNIVLGQMVRNNF
;
A
#
# COMPACT_ATOMS: atom_id res chain seq x y z
N MET A 1 -5.29 -6.67 -70.42
CA MET A 1 -6.48 -6.51 -69.54
C MET A 1 -5.99 -6.41 -68.11
N ALA A 2 -6.05 -5.22 -67.50
CA ALA A 2 -5.62 -5.02 -66.11
C ALA A 2 -6.84 -5.16 -65.19
N ALA A 3 -6.83 -6.20 -64.33
CA ALA A 3 -7.86 -6.41 -63.33
C ALA A 3 -7.79 -5.29 -62.28
N LYS A 4 -8.83 -4.44 -62.20
CA LYS A 4 -9.01 -3.50 -61.10
C LYS A 4 -9.33 -4.29 -59.83
N ASN A 5 -8.32 -4.48 -58.97
CA ASN A 5 -8.50 -4.93 -57.60
C ASN A 5 -9.26 -3.86 -56.83
N THR A 6 -10.59 -3.93 -56.86
CA THR A 6 -11.45 -3.13 -55.98
C THR A 6 -11.52 -3.84 -54.63
N THR A 7 -10.60 -3.49 -53.73
CA THR A 7 -10.74 -3.87 -52.33
C THR A 7 -12.02 -3.23 -51.79
N PRO A 8 -12.94 -4.00 -51.20
CA PRO A 8 -14.19 -3.45 -50.69
C PRO A 8 -13.89 -2.42 -49.62
N SER A 9 -14.41 -1.20 -49.81
CA SER A 9 -14.36 -0.12 -48.84
C SER A 9 -15.01 -0.60 -47.54
N LYS A 10 -14.24 -0.62 -46.46
CA LYS A 10 -14.74 -1.05 -45.15
C LYS A 10 -15.65 0.05 -44.61
N ASP A 11 -16.92 -0.29 -44.39
CA ASP A 11 -17.91 0.63 -43.84
C ASP A 11 -17.68 0.88 -42.33
N ASN A 12 -18.22 1.99 -41.80
CA ASN A 12 -18.15 2.35 -40.38
C ASN A 12 -18.58 1.20 -39.46
N ASN A 13 -19.58 0.42 -39.85
CA ASN A 13 -20.04 -0.75 -39.10
C ASN A 13 -18.94 -1.82 -38.94
N TYR A 14 -18.06 -1.98 -39.93
CA TYR A 14 -16.89 -2.87 -39.82
C TYR A 14 -15.93 -2.38 -38.73
N TYR A 15 -15.62 -1.08 -38.70
CA TYR A 15 -14.73 -0.51 -37.69
C TYR A 15 -15.35 -0.54 -36.29
N THR A 16 -16.65 -0.26 -36.16
CA THR A 16 -17.37 -0.38 -34.88
C THR A 16 -17.35 -1.81 -34.35
N LYS A 17 -17.69 -2.81 -35.18
CA LYS A 17 -17.63 -4.23 -34.79
C LYS A 17 -16.21 -4.67 -34.45
N LYS A 18 -15.22 -4.22 -35.23
CA LYS A 18 -13.80 -4.51 -34.97
C LYS A 18 -13.33 -3.91 -33.65
N PHE A 19 -13.71 -2.67 -33.36
CA PHE A 19 -13.43 -2.01 -32.08
C PHE A 19 -14.01 -2.79 -30.91
N TRP A 20 -15.31 -3.11 -30.93
CA TRP A 20 -15.95 -3.86 -29.84
C TRP A 20 -15.37 -5.26 -29.67
N ARG A 21 -15.03 -5.97 -30.76
CA ARG A 21 -14.32 -7.25 -30.66
C ARG A 21 -12.96 -7.11 -29.99
N ILE A 22 -12.15 -6.14 -30.40
CA ILE A 22 -10.85 -5.87 -29.79
C ILE A 22 -11.03 -5.52 -28.30
N PHE A 23 -11.99 -4.67 -27.97
CA PHE A 23 -12.30 -4.27 -26.60
C PHE A 23 -12.70 -5.45 -25.70
N PHE A 24 -13.64 -6.30 -26.14
CA PHE A 24 -14.05 -7.46 -25.34
C PHE A 24 -12.97 -8.54 -25.27
N TYR A 25 -12.18 -8.75 -26.32
CA TYR A 25 -11.04 -9.68 -26.25
C TYR A 25 -9.93 -9.19 -25.33
N SER A 26 -9.62 -7.89 -25.32
CA SER A 26 -8.63 -7.34 -24.39
C SER A 26 -9.15 -7.38 -22.96
N LEU A 27 -10.42 -7.03 -22.72
CA LEU A 27 -11.04 -7.13 -21.39
C LEU A 27 -11.09 -8.59 -20.88
N GLY A 28 -11.50 -9.53 -21.73
CA GLY A 28 -11.51 -10.96 -21.43
C GLY A 28 -10.11 -11.51 -21.19
N GLY A 29 -9.12 -11.07 -21.98
CA GLY A 29 -7.71 -11.45 -21.81
C GLY A 29 -7.14 -10.96 -20.48
N ILE A 30 -7.43 -9.72 -20.08
CA ILE A 30 -7.07 -9.19 -18.77
C ILE A 30 -7.73 -10.01 -17.65
N PHE A 31 -9.02 -10.30 -17.78
CA PHE A 31 -9.75 -11.10 -16.79
C PHE A 31 -9.15 -12.51 -16.64
N ILE A 32 -8.92 -13.20 -17.75
CA ILE A 32 -8.32 -14.55 -17.78
C ILE A 32 -6.89 -14.51 -17.21
N PHE A 33 -6.11 -13.47 -17.53
CA PHE A 33 -4.77 -13.29 -16.99
C PHE A 33 -4.77 -13.20 -15.45
N PHE A 34 -5.64 -12.35 -14.88
CA PHE A 34 -5.78 -12.24 -13.42
C PHE A 34 -6.30 -13.54 -12.79
N LEU A 35 -7.17 -14.27 -13.49
CA LEU A 35 -7.73 -15.53 -13.03
C LEU A 35 -6.64 -16.63 -12.96
N PHE A 36 -5.84 -16.78 -14.02
CA PHE A 36 -4.70 -17.70 -14.03
C PHE A 36 -3.60 -17.30 -13.04
N ALA A 37 -3.30 -16.00 -12.92
CA ALA A 37 -2.40 -15.49 -11.90
C ALA A 37 -2.92 -15.81 -10.49
N SER A 38 -4.23 -15.70 -10.27
CA SER A 38 -4.90 -16.05 -9.02
C SER A 38 -4.89 -17.56 -8.72
N TRP A 39 -4.71 -18.42 -9.73
CA TRP A 39 -4.56 -19.87 -9.59
C TRP A 39 -3.11 -20.34 -9.42
N GLY A 40 -2.15 -19.41 -9.27
CA GLY A 40 -0.78 -19.76 -8.91
C GLY A 40 0.17 -20.00 -10.09
N LEU A 41 -0.24 -19.69 -11.33
CA LEU A 41 0.66 -19.75 -12.50
C LEU A 41 1.84 -18.77 -12.43
N LEU A 42 1.78 -17.76 -11.55
CA LEU A 42 2.89 -16.84 -11.26
C LEU A 42 3.72 -17.27 -10.02
N GLY A 43 3.62 -18.54 -9.62
CA GLY A 43 4.23 -19.10 -8.41
C GLY A 43 3.32 -18.96 -7.18
N SER A 44 3.80 -19.46 -6.04
CA SER A 44 3.06 -19.40 -4.77
C SER A 44 2.62 -17.97 -4.45
N MET A 45 1.36 -17.83 -4.05
CA MET A 45 0.82 -16.65 -3.41
C MET A 45 0.57 -17.02 -1.95
N PRO A 46 0.75 -16.07 -1.02
CA PRO A 46 0.47 -16.35 0.37
C PRO A 46 -1.01 -16.68 0.48
N SER A 47 -1.33 -17.70 1.28
CA SER A 47 -2.73 -18.01 1.56
C SER A 47 -3.37 -16.84 2.31
N PHE A 48 -4.69 -16.74 2.28
CA PHE A 48 -5.38 -15.70 3.06
C PHE A 48 -5.13 -15.88 4.56
N GLU A 49 -5.05 -17.14 5.03
CA GLU A 49 -4.71 -17.49 6.41
C GLU A 49 -3.27 -17.06 6.78
N GLU A 50 -2.33 -17.12 5.84
CA GLU A 50 -0.97 -16.58 6.04
C GLU A 50 -0.96 -15.05 6.10
N LEU A 51 -1.88 -14.36 5.44
CA LEU A 51 -2.02 -12.89 5.53
C LEU A 51 -2.70 -12.45 6.83
N GLU A 52 -3.67 -13.22 7.32
CA GLU A 52 -4.34 -13.01 8.62
C GLU A 52 -3.47 -13.41 9.81
N ASN A 53 -2.66 -14.45 9.62
CA ASN A 53 -1.86 -15.06 10.67
C ASN A 53 -0.43 -15.34 10.17
N PRO A 54 0.34 -14.30 9.78
CA PRO A 54 1.72 -14.48 9.32
C PRO A 54 2.60 -14.83 10.52
N ASN A 55 2.57 -16.10 10.92
CA ASN A 55 3.24 -16.73 12.08
C ASN A 55 3.06 -15.97 13.40
N SER A 56 2.48 -16.62 14.40
CA SER A 56 2.35 -16.09 15.75
C SER A 56 3.73 -15.92 16.43
N ASN A 57 4.51 -14.88 16.09
CA ASN A 57 5.62 -14.38 16.91
C ASN A 57 5.03 -13.71 18.15
N LEU A 58 4.39 -14.50 19.01
CA LEU A 58 3.93 -14.05 20.32
C LEU A 58 5.13 -13.50 21.09
N ALA A 59 4.91 -12.43 21.84
CA ALA A 59 5.93 -11.89 22.72
C ALA A 59 6.20 -12.90 23.84
N THR A 60 7.45 -13.29 24.02
CA THR A 60 7.90 -13.96 25.23
C THR A 60 7.91 -12.92 26.35
N GLU A 61 7.05 -13.07 27.35
CA GLU A 61 7.03 -12.18 28.50
C GLU A 61 7.96 -12.73 29.60
N ILE A 62 8.85 -11.88 30.10
CA ILE A 62 9.67 -12.18 31.29
C ILE A 62 8.88 -11.66 32.47
N ILE A 63 8.39 -12.57 33.30
CA ILE A 63 7.56 -12.28 34.47
C ILE A 63 8.38 -12.60 35.71
N SER A 64 8.43 -11.68 36.68
CA SER A 64 9.04 -11.91 37.99
C SER A 64 8.21 -12.87 38.84
N SER A 65 8.81 -13.40 39.91
CA SER A 65 8.15 -14.38 40.79
C SER A 65 6.91 -13.83 41.52
N ASP A 66 6.77 -12.51 41.62
CA ASP A 66 5.60 -11.80 42.14
C ASP A 66 4.57 -11.44 41.05
N GLY A 67 4.75 -11.91 39.82
CA GLY A 67 3.79 -11.75 38.72
C GLY A 67 3.91 -10.45 37.94
N VAL A 68 4.93 -9.62 38.20
CA VAL A 68 5.17 -8.37 37.48
C VAL A 68 5.91 -8.64 36.16
N VAL A 69 5.46 -8.06 35.05
CA VAL A 69 6.15 -8.19 33.76
C VAL A 69 7.41 -7.31 33.78
N LEU A 70 8.59 -7.94 33.84
CA LEU A 70 9.90 -7.27 33.83
C LEU A 70 10.34 -6.82 32.44
N GLY A 71 9.86 -7.51 31.39
CA GLY A 71 10.20 -7.21 30.01
C GLY A 71 9.49 -8.14 29.03
N LYS A 72 9.51 -7.79 27.75
CA LYS A 72 8.95 -8.63 26.68
C LYS A 72 9.98 -8.78 25.56
N PHE A 73 10.21 -10.01 25.13
CA PHE A 73 11.04 -10.35 23.98
C PHE A 73 10.12 -10.69 22.82
N TYR A 74 10.13 -9.85 21.78
CA TYR A 74 9.32 -10.06 20.58
C TYR A 74 10.10 -9.63 19.35
N ASN A 75 9.83 -10.28 18.21
CA ASN A 75 10.30 -9.78 16.92
C ASN A 75 9.49 -8.53 16.47
N GLU A 76 8.22 -8.41 16.88
CA GLU A 76 7.34 -7.27 16.61
C GLU A 76 6.45 -6.98 17.84
N ASN A 77 6.27 -5.72 18.26
CA ASN A 77 5.46 -5.37 19.44
C ASN A 77 3.95 -5.50 19.15
N ARG A 78 3.36 -6.66 19.42
CA ARG A 78 1.99 -7.03 19.00
C ARG A 78 0.87 -6.58 19.94
N SER A 79 0.92 -5.38 20.50
CA SER A 79 -0.36 -4.76 20.86
C SER A 79 -0.89 -4.06 19.61
N PRO A 80 -1.75 -4.70 18.79
CA PRO A 80 -2.27 -4.04 17.60
C PRO A 80 -3.08 -2.82 18.01
N ILE A 81 -2.89 -1.71 17.31
CA ILE A 81 -3.75 -0.56 17.43
C ILE A 81 -5.03 -0.79 16.64
N LYS A 82 -6.19 -0.48 17.23
CA LYS A 82 -7.46 -0.48 16.50
C LYS A 82 -7.62 0.88 15.83
N TYR A 83 -8.38 0.93 14.73
CA TYR A 83 -8.62 2.17 14.01
C TYR A 83 -9.15 3.30 14.91
N LYS A 84 -10.06 2.97 15.84
CA LYS A 84 -10.64 3.92 16.81
C LYS A 84 -9.63 4.59 17.75
N ASP A 85 -8.45 4.00 17.90
CA ASP A 85 -7.39 4.53 18.76
C ASP A 85 -6.39 5.39 17.97
N LEU A 86 -6.57 5.53 16.65
CA LEU A 86 -5.81 6.43 15.80
C LEU A 86 -6.45 7.83 15.83
N PRO A 87 -5.67 8.89 16.06
CA PRO A 87 -6.21 10.24 15.95
C PRO A 87 -6.54 10.56 14.49
N LYS A 88 -7.61 11.35 14.28
CA LYS A 88 -8.09 11.70 12.93
C LYS A 88 -7.00 12.29 12.04
N HIS A 89 -6.22 13.22 12.58
CA HIS A 89 -5.16 13.90 11.83
C HIS A 89 -4.04 12.96 11.36
N LEU A 90 -3.82 11.81 12.01
CA LEU A 90 -2.87 10.79 11.55
C LEU A 90 -3.43 10.05 10.33
N VAL A 91 -4.71 9.71 10.36
CA VAL A 91 -5.40 9.10 9.22
C VAL A 91 -5.44 10.06 8.04
N ASP A 92 -5.80 11.32 8.28
CA ASP A 92 -5.84 12.37 7.26
C ASP A 92 -4.46 12.60 6.63
N ALA A 93 -3.39 12.61 7.44
CA ALA A 93 -2.02 12.72 6.94
C ALA A 93 -1.67 11.57 5.98
N LEU A 94 -1.99 10.33 6.36
CA LEU A 94 -1.74 9.15 5.52
C LEU A 94 -2.52 9.21 4.21
N VAL A 95 -3.84 9.42 4.28
CA VAL A 95 -4.72 9.46 3.11
C VAL A 95 -4.32 10.59 2.17
N SER A 96 -4.14 11.80 2.67
CA SER A 96 -3.77 12.95 1.82
C SER A 96 -2.42 12.80 1.10
N THR A 97 -1.47 12.08 1.71
CA THR A 97 -0.11 11.96 1.16
C THR A 97 0.06 10.74 0.26
N GLU A 98 -0.41 9.57 0.70
CA GLU A 98 -0.13 8.30 0.02
C GLU A 98 -1.23 7.93 -0.99
N ASP A 99 -2.48 8.34 -0.73
CA ASP A 99 -3.65 7.89 -1.49
C ASP A 99 -4.89 8.79 -1.32
N GLU A 100 -4.90 9.97 -1.95
CA GLU A 100 -5.94 11.00 -1.75
C GLU A 100 -7.37 10.53 -2.09
N ARG A 101 -7.49 9.50 -2.94
CA ARG A 101 -8.76 8.86 -3.34
C ARG A 101 -8.99 7.52 -2.67
N PHE A 102 -8.33 7.26 -1.52
CA PHE A 102 -8.36 5.96 -0.85
C PHE A 102 -9.77 5.40 -0.68
N TYR A 103 -10.74 6.25 -0.36
CA TYR A 103 -12.13 5.85 -0.12
C TYR A 103 -12.93 5.61 -1.41
N ASP A 104 -12.44 6.05 -2.57
CA ASP A 104 -13.18 6.01 -3.85
C ASP A 104 -12.88 4.78 -4.70
N HIS A 105 -11.87 3.98 -4.34
CA HIS A 105 -11.44 2.81 -5.13
C HIS A 105 -11.39 1.52 -4.29
N SER A 106 -11.39 0.36 -4.94
CA SER A 106 -11.32 -0.95 -4.28
C SER A 106 -9.91 -1.56 -4.42
N GLY A 107 -8.93 -0.96 -3.77
CA GLY A 107 -7.53 -1.42 -3.74
C GLY A 107 -6.63 -0.91 -4.85
N ILE A 108 -7.14 -0.61 -6.05
CA ILE A 108 -6.34 -0.06 -7.14
C ILE A 108 -7.00 1.21 -7.67
N ASP A 109 -6.28 2.32 -7.63
CA ASP A 109 -6.69 3.55 -8.29
C ASP A 109 -6.31 3.48 -9.78
N ALA A 110 -7.30 3.17 -10.63
CA ALA A 110 -7.12 3.06 -12.07
C ALA A 110 -6.64 4.37 -12.71
N ARG A 111 -7.18 5.52 -12.26
CA ARG A 111 -6.84 6.84 -12.80
C ARG A 111 -5.39 7.20 -12.48
N ARG A 112 -4.93 6.93 -11.26
CA ARG A 112 -3.52 7.12 -10.87
C ARG A 112 -2.60 6.14 -11.59
N THR A 113 -2.99 4.86 -11.66
CA THR A 113 -2.19 3.81 -12.30
C THR A 113 -1.98 4.08 -13.78
N LEU A 114 -3.05 4.38 -14.53
CA LEU A 114 -2.97 4.71 -15.95
C LEU A 114 -2.17 6.00 -16.19
N GLY A 115 -2.37 7.01 -15.36
CA GLY A 115 -1.61 8.26 -15.42
C GLY A 115 -0.11 8.05 -15.19
N ALA A 116 0.26 7.17 -14.26
CA ALA A 116 1.66 6.81 -14.01
C ALA A 116 2.28 6.07 -15.20
N VAL A 117 1.57 5.11 -15.80
CA VAL A 117 2.03 4.38 -16.99
C VAL A 117 2.24 5.34 -18.17
N ALA A 118 1.29 6.24 -18.43
CA ALA A 118 1.39 7.22 -19.52
C ALA A 118 2.58 8.18 -19.36
N LYS A 119 2.99 8.44 -18.11
CA LYS A 119 4.15 9.28 -17.78
C LYS A 119 5.42 8.49 -17.52
N LEU A 120 5.48 7.21 -17.90
CA LEU A 120 6.62 6.31 -17.65
C LEU A 120 7.08 6.27 -16.17
N GLY A 121 6.17 6.47 -15.22
CA GLY A 121 6.45 6.48 -13.79
C GLY A 121 7.23 7.68 -13.28
N THR A 122 7.41 8.73 -14.09
CA THR A 122 8.15 9.96 -13.70
C THR A 122 7.46 10.77 -12.60
N ASN A 123 6.14 10.69 -12.52
CA ASN A 123 5.38 11.20 -11.39
C ASN A 123 5.36 10.12 -10.30
N GLY A 124 6.17 10.29 -9.25
CA GLY A 124 6.25 9.35 -8.13
C GLY A 124 4.89 9.01 -7.49
N GLY A 125 4.84 7.88 -6.79
CA GLY A 125 3.71 7.48 -5.96
C GLY A 125 2.47 7.02 -6.75
N ALA A 126 2.54 5.89 -7.45
CA ALA A 126 1.38 5.30 -8.13
C ALA A 126 0.62 4.24 -7.30
N SER A 127 1.16 3.83 -6.14
CA SER A 127 0.63 2.69 -5.36
C SER A 127 -0.28 3.14 -4.22
N THR A 128 -1.47 2.53 -4.14
CA THR A 128 -2.50 2.80 -3.11
C THR A 128 -2.06 2.32 -1.74
N ILE A 129 -2.70 2.80 -0.67
CA ILE A 129 -2.42 2.31 0.70
C ILE A 129 -2.59 0.79 0.75
N THR A 130 -3.64 0.26 0.14
CA THR A 130 -3.91 -1.19 0.09
C THR A 130 -2.83 -1.96 -0.67
N GLN A 131 -2.30 -1.42 -1.78
CA GLN A 131 -1.17 -2.03 -2.48
C GLN A 131 0.12 -2.00 -1.65
N GLN A 132 0.34 -0.91 -0.90
CA GLN A 132 1.48 -0.82 0.00
C GLN A 132 1.34 -1.82 1.16
N LEU A 133 0.13 -1.99 1.73
CA LEU A 133 -0.16 -3.03 2.72
C LEU A 133 0.10 -4.43 2.14
N ALA A 134 -0.39 -4.72 0.93
CA ALA A 134 -0.15 -5.99 0.25
C ALA A 134 1.35 -6.27 0.08
N LYS A 135 2.14 -5.25 -0.26
CA LYS A 135 3.60 -5.33 -0.34
C LYS A 135 4.21 -5.70 1.02
N LEU A 136 3.82 -5.01 2.09
CA LEU A 136 4.31 -5.24 3.45
C LEU A 136 3.99 -6.64 3.98
N LEU A 137 2.80 -7.17 3.67
CA LEU A 137 2.37 -8.49 4.13
C LEU A 137 3.02 -9.64 3.36
N PHE A 138 3.33 -9.45 2.07
CA PHE A 138 3.79 -10.56 1.22
C PHE A 138 5.32 -10.68 1.14
N HIS A 139 6.04 -9.61 0.82
CA HIS A 139 7.50 -9.70 0.58
C HIS A 139 8.33 -8.57 1.20
N GLY A 140 7.69 -7.48 1.63
CA GLY A 140 8.33 -6.33 2.26
C GLY A 140 9.13 -5.47 1.27
N GLU A 141 10.18 -6.03 0.69
CA GLU A 141 11.06 -5.37 -0.27
C GLU A 141 10.86 -5.86 -1.71
N GLY A 142 10.72 -4.91 -2.63
CA GLY A 142 10.60 -5.22 -4.06
C GLY A 142 11.94 -5.68 -4.64
N SER A 143 11.89 -6.65 -5.56
CA SER A 143 13.05 -7.10 -6.31
C SER A 143 13.67 -5.95 -7.12
N LYS A 144 15.01 -5.92 -7.17
CA LYS A 144 15.77 -4.99 -8.03
C LYS A 144 15.76 -5.43 -9.51
N PHE A 145 15.43 -6.70 -9.78
CA PHE A 145 15.36 -7.22 -11.13
C PHE A 145 13.99 -6.94 -11.74
N LEU A 146 13.97 -6.16 -12.83
CA LEU A 146 12.74 -5.57 -13.38
C LEU A 146 11.65 -6.60 -13.73
N PRO A 147 11.94 -7.75 -14.40
CA PRO A 147 10.93 -8.77 -14.66
C PRO A 147 10.28 -9.34 -13.38
N LEU A 148 11.10 -9.65 -12.36
CA LEU A 148 10.60 -10.14 -11.08
C LEU A 148 9.80 -9.06 -10.34
N ARG A 149 10.20 -7.78 -10.45
CA ARG A 149 9.46 -6.65 -9.87
C ARG A 149 8.06 -6.53 -10.48
N MET A 150 7.92 -6.72 -11.80
CA MET A 150 6.62 -6.70 -12.48
C MET A 150 5.71 -7.84 -11.97
N VAL A 151 6.26 -9.05 -11.82
CA VAL A 151 5.51 -10.19 -11.26
C VAL A 151 5.07 -9.91 -9.81
N GLN A 152 5.96 -9.41 -8.97
CA GLN A 152 5.60 -8.97 -7.61
C GLN A 152 4.52 -7.90 -7.61
N LYS A 153 4.56 -6.94 -8.55
CA LYS A 153 3.56 -5.88 -8.63
C LYS A 153 2.18 -6.39 -9.01
N ILE A 154 2.10 -7.38 -9.89
CA ILE A 154 0.85 -8.08 -10.20
C ILE A 154 0.33 -8.83 -8.96
N LYS A 155 1.21 -9.49 -8.21
CA LYS A 155 0.82 -10.14 -6.94
C LYS A 155 0.31 -9.14 -5.91
N GLU A 156 0.98 -7.98 -5.76
CA GLU A 156 0.50 -6.88 -4.91
C GLU A 156 -0.91 -6.43 -5.29
N TRP A 157 -1.23 -6.34 -6.59
CA TRP A 157 -2.56 -5.98 -7.08
C TRP A 157 -3.62 -7.02 -6.72
N ILE A 158 -3.32 -8.31 -6.92
CA ILE A 158 -4.24 -9.41 -6.57
C ILE A 158 -4.52 -9.40 -5.07
N ILE A 159 -3.48 -9.27 -4.24
CA ILE A 159 -3.61 -9.23 -2.79
C ILE A 159 -4.39 -7.98 -2.35
N ALA A 160 -4.12 -6.81 -2.93
CA ALA A 160 -4.86 -5.59 -2.62
C ALA A 160 -6.36 -5.73 -2.89
N ILE A 161 -6.74 -6.33 -4.03
CA ILE A 161 -8.14 -6.61 -4.35
C ILE A 161 -8.74 -7.59 -3.33
N ARG A 162 -8.00 -8.63 -2.92
CA ARG A 162 -8.47 -9.58 -1.89
C ARG A 162 -8.70 -8.89 -0.54
N LEU A 163 -7.74 -8.06 -0.10
CA LEU A 163 -7.86 -7.29 1.16
C LEU A 163 -9.12 -6.41 1.15
N GLU A 164 -9.40 -5.70 0.07
CA GLU A 164 -10.56 -4.80 -0.05
C GLU A 164 -11.90 -5.52 -0.13
N ARG A 165 -11.90 -6.83 -0.45
CA ARG A 165 -13.12 -7.65 -0.41
C ARG A 165 -13.41 -8.21 0.98
N GLN A 166 -12.42 -8.24 1.88
CA GLN A 166 -12.54 -8.88 3.19
C GLN A 166 -12.49 -7.87 4.34
N TYR A 167 -11.86 -6.71 4.14
CA TYR A 167 -11.69 -5.69 5.16
C TYR A 167 -12.27 -4.35 4.74
N THR A 168 -12.78 -3.63 5.72
CA THR A 168 -13.17 -2.25 5.58
C THR A 168 -11.96 -1.33 5.40
N LYS A 169 -12.19 -0.14 4.88
CA LYS A 169 -11.16 0.92 4.73
C LYS A 169 -10.46 1.25 6.04
N GLN A 170 -11.21 1.25 7.14
CA GLN A 170 -10.69 1.53 8.48
C GLN A 170 -9.76 0.42 8.96
N GLU A 171 -10.14 -0.85 8.74
CA GLU A 171 -9.30 -2.00 9.07
C GLU A 171 -8.02 -2.01 8.23
N ILE A 172 -8.09 -1.67 6.94
CA ILE A 172 -6.92 -1.54 6.07
C ILE A 172 -5.94 -0.49 6.60
N ILE A 173 -6.43 0.69 7.01
CA ILE A 173 -5.60 1.73 7.61
C ILE A 173 -4.95 1.23 8.90
N ALA A 174 -5.72 0.57 9.78
CA ALA A 174 -5.20 0.04 11.03
C ALA A 174 -4.14 -1.05 10.79
N MET A 175 -4.38 -1.98 9.88
CA MET A 175 -3.40 -3.02 9.50
C MET A 175 -2.13 -2.40 8.93
N TYR A 176 -2.27 -1.42 8.03
CA TYR A 176 -1.14 -0.70 7.45
C TYR A 176 -0.28 -0.04 8.54
N PHE A 177 -0.90 0.73 9.44
CA PHE A 177 -0.17 1.35 10.54
C PHE A 177 0.41 0.36 11.54
N ASN A 178 -0.19 -0.81 11.73
CA ASN A 178 0.38 -1.85 12.58
C ASN A 178 1.61 -2.52 11.95
N LYS A 179 1.67 -2.59 10.62
CA LYS A 179 2.74 -3.32 9.91
C LYS A 179 3.87 -2.44 9.39
N ALA A 180 3.62 -1.15 9.19
CA ALA A 180 4.64 -0.23 8.70
C ALA A 180 5.88 -0.20 9.62
N ASP A 181 7.07 -0.30 9.03
CA ASP A 181 8.34 -0.19 9.75
C ASP A 181 8.82 1.26 9.71
N PHE A 182 9.02 1.87 10.88
CA PHE A 182 9.52 3.22 11.03
C PHE A 182 11.01 3.27 11.37
N VAL A 183 11.75 2.15 11.19
CA VAL A 183 13.14 1.91 11.62
C VAL A 183 13.35 2.10 13.12
N ASN A 184 14.58 1.95 13.63
CA ASN A 184 14.89 2.05 15.06
C ASN A 184 14.01 1.10 15.92
N THR A 185 13.82 -0.13 15.44
CA THR A 185 12.93 -1.16 16.04
C THR A 185 11.47 -0.73 16.24
N ALA A 186 11.07 0.39 15.61
CA ALA A 186 9.72 0.92 15.65
C ALA A 186 8.83 0.30 14.56
N VAL A 187 8.53 -0.99 14.69
CA VAL A 187 7.53 -1.65 13.84
C VAL A 187 6.13 -1.31 14.37
N GLY A 188 5.32 -0.71 13.51
CA GLY A 188 3.97 -0.27 13.81
C GLY A 188 3.91 1.11 14.48
N ILE A 189 2.79 1.81 14.28
CA ILE A 189 2.61 3.20 14.72
C ILE A 189 2.69 3.38 16.23
N ARG A 190 2.24 2.38 17.01
CA ARG A 190 2.35 2.42 18.48
C ARG A 190 3.80 2.39 18.93
N SER A 191 4.62 1.54 18.31
CA SER A 191 6.05 1.51 18.60
C SER A 191 6.72 2.82 18.16
N ALA A 192 6.36 3.34 16.98
CA ALA A 192 6.90 4.60 16.48
C ALA A 192 6.55 5.81 17.37
N ALA A 193 5.31 5.94 17.81
CA ALA A 193 4.90 7.01 18.72
C ALA A 193 5.70 7.00 20.03
N LYS A 194 5.98 5.80 20.57
CA LYS A 194 6.81 5.63 21.76
C LYS A 194 8.28 5.94 21.51
N VAL A 195 8.86 5.38 20.45
CA VAL A 195 10.29 5.52 20.12
C VAL A 195 10.64 6.97 19.79
N TYR A 196 9.80 7.66 19.01
CA TYR A 196 10.11 9.01 18.53
C TYR A 196 9.60 10.13 19.43
N PHE A 197 8.53 9.90 20.20
CA PHE A 197 7.87 10.98 20.96
C PHE A 197 7.49 10.61 22.39
N ALA A 198 7.76 9.39 22.87
CA ALA A 198 7.34 8.90 24.18
C ALA A 198 5.84 9.06 24.45
N LYS A 199 5.01 8.82 23.42
CA LYS A 199 3.55 8.99 23.45
C LYS A 199 2.80 7.74 23.00
N GLU A 200 1.53 7.62 23.41
CA GLU A 200 0.58 6.75 22.73
C GLU A 200 0.09 7.40 21.42
N PRO A 201 -0.31 6.61 20.40
CA PRO A 201 -0.73 7.16 19.11
C PRO A 201 -1.85 8.21 19.19
N LYS A 202 -2.81 8.05 20.11
CA LYS A 202 -3.89 9.00 20.34
C LYS A 202 -3.43 10.39 20.82
N GLU A 203 -2.22 10.50 21.33
CA GLU A 203 -1.62 11.71 21.91
C GLU A 203 -0.68 12.42 20.95
N LEU A 204 -0.49 11.85 19.75
CA LEU A 204 0.29 12.49 18.70
C LEU A 204 -0.37 13.82 18.34
N SER A 205 0.46 14.83 18.14
CA SER A 205 0.04 16.09 17.52
C SER A 205 0.03 15.95 15.99
N ILE A 206 -0.57 16.93 15.31
CA ILE A 206 -0.65 16.93 13.85
C ILE A 206 0.74 16.91 13.19
N ASP A 207 1.70 17.65 13.72
CA ASP A 207 3.08 17.71 13.23
C ASP A 207 3.84 16.40 13.46
N GLN A 208 3.60 15.73 14.59
CA GLN A 208 4.19 14.42 14.90
C GLN A 208 3.62 13.34 13.98
N SER A 209 2.30 13.38 13.76
CA SER A 209 1.61 12.48 12.82
C SER A 209 2.09 12.69 11.39
N ALA A 210 2.22 13.94 10.94
CA ALA A 210 2.76 14.28 9.63
C ALA A 210 4.23 13.83 9.49
N MET A 211 5.02 13.89 10.56
CA MET A 211 6.40 13.40 10.56
C MET A 211 6.43 11.88 10.37
N LEU A 212 5.66 11.12 11.15
CA LEU A 212 5.59 9.66 11.05
C LEU A 212 5.09 9.23 9.67
N VAL A 213 4.04 9.87 9.15
CA VAL A 213 3.56 9.58 7.78
C VAL A 213 4.62 9.93 6.75
N GLY A 214 5.34 11.04 6.91
CA GLY A 214 6.45 11.41 6.03
C GLY A 214 7.56 10.36 5.98
N MET A 215 7.79 9.65 7.09
CA MET A 215 8.74 8.56 7.16
C MET A 215 8.35 7.35 6.31
N LEU A 216 7.06 7.05 6.13
CA LEU A 216 6.60 5.86 5.39
C LEU A 216 7.15 5.76 3.97
N THR A 217 7.40 6.89 3.33
CA THR A 217 8.01 6.94 1.99
C THR A 217 9.41 6.35 1.97
N ASN A 218 10.22 6.64 3.00
CA ASN A 218 11.54 6.05 3.21
C ASN A 218 11.99 6.32 4.66
N PRO A 219 11.76 5.37 5.59
CA PRO A 219 11.97 5.62 7.02
C PRO A 219 13.43 5.92 7.38
N SER A 220 14.38 5.34 6.64
CA SER A 220 15.82 5.60 6.81
C SER A 220 16.19 7.01 6.34
N LEU A 221 15.67 7.45 5.18
CA LEU A 221 15.97 8.77 4.61
C LEU A 221 15.36 9.91 5.43
N PHE A 222 14.16 9.71 5.96
CA PHE A 222 13.39 10.72 6.68
C PHE A 222 13.38 10.49 8.20
N ASN A 223 14.38 9.77 8.73
CA ASN A 223 14.53 9.58 10.16
C ASN A 223 14.86 10.92 10.87
N PRO A 224 14.02 11.43 11.78
CA PRO A 224 14.21 12.73 12.41
C PRO A 224 15.40 12.79 13.37
N VAL A 225 15.80 11.64 13.95
CA VAL A 225 16.96 11.55 14.86
C VAL A 225 18.26 11.63 14.07
N LYS A 226 18.32 10.99 12.90
CA LYS A 226 19.53 10.94 12.07
C LYS A 226 19.63 12.08 11.06
N ARG A 227 18.50 12.58 10.57
CA ARG A 227 18.39 13.50 9.41
C ARG A 227 17.27 14.53 9.64
N PRO A 228 17.37 15.39 10.67
CA PRO A 228 16.30 16.29 11.10
C PRO A 228 15.82 17.21 9.97
N GLU A 229 16.72 17.83 9.21
CA GLU A 229 16.35 18.73 8.11
C GLU A 229 15.55 18.04 7.00
N LYS A 230 15.90 16.78 6.66
CA LYS A 230 15.18 16.02 5.63
C LYS A 230 13.81 15.59 6.14
N ALA A 231 13.75 15.14 7.39
CA ALA A 231 12.50 14.77 8.05
C ALA A 231 11.54 15.96 8.15
N GLU A 232 12.04 17.13 8.53
CA GLU A 232 11.29 18.39 8.59
C GLU A 232 10.73 18.79 7.22
N LYS A 233 11.57 18.81 6.18
CA LYS A 233 11.10 19.11 4.82
C LYS A 233 10.02 18.13 4.38
N ARG A 234 10.17 16.83 4.68
CA ARG A 234 9.17 15.82 4.34
C ARG A 234 7.88 15.98 5.13
N ARG A 235 7.93 16.23 6.43
CA ARG A 235 6.77 16.56 7.27
C ARG A 235 6.02 17.77 6.72
N ASN A 236 6.73 18.83 6.31
CA ASN A 236 6.09 20.02 5.77
C ASN A 236 5.39 19.74 4.42
N ILE A 237 5.94 18.82 3.60
CA ILE A 237 5.24 18.34 2.40
C ILE A 237 3.94 17.63 2.79
N VAL A 238 3.96 16.75 3.79
CA VAL A 238 2.75 16.04 4.29
C VAL A 238 1.70 17.04 4.77
N LEU A 239 2.09 18.02 5.60
CA LEU A 239 1.19 19.09 6.04
C LEU A 239 0.59 19.87 4.86
N GLY A 240 1.40 20.17 3.84
CA GLY A 240 0.93 20.79 2.61
C GLY A 240 -0.07 19.92 1.84
N GLN A 241 0.11 18.59 1.83
CA GLN A 241 -0.88 17.67 1.25
C GLN A 241 -2.19 17.67 2.04
N MET A 242 -2.12 17.70 3.37
CA MET A 242 -3.32 17.79 4.23
C MET A 242 -4.12 19.06 3.92
N VAL A 243 -3.45 20.21 3.87
CA VAL A 243 -4.07 21.50 3.50
C VAL A 243 -4.69 21.45 2.11
N ARG A 244 -3.98 20.90 1.11
CA ARG A 244 -4.49 20.76 -0.26
C ARG A 244 -5.78 19.93 -0.33
N ASN A 245 -5.91 18.94 0.55
CA ASN A 245 -7.06 18.05 0.64
C ASN A 245 -8.14 18.56 1.63
N ASN A 246 -7.99 19.77 2.19
CA ASN A 246 -8.91 20.39 3.15
C ASN A 246 -9.08 19.58 4.46
N PHE A 247 -7.97 19.06 5.00
CA PHE A 247 -7.91 18.44 6.32
C PHE A 247 -7.37 19.38 7.40
#